data_AF-A0A9E3JY10-F1
#
_entry.id   AF-A0A9E3JY10-F1
#
_cell.length_a   1.000
_cell.length_b   1.000
_cell.length_c   1.000
_cell.angle_alpha   90.00
_cell.angle_beta   90.00
_cell.angle_gamma   90.00
#
_symmetry.space_group_name_H-M   'P 1'
#
loop_
_entity.id
_entity.type
_entity.pdbx_description
1 polymer ?
#
loop_
_entity_poly.entity_id
_entity_poly.type
_entity_poly.pdbx_seq_one_letter_code
_entity_poly.pdbx_strand_id
1 'polypeptide(L)' 'NDQLRSLDEARELQRGIHGATLAVIEDSGHMIPIEAPQRLLDAIVPWLARHDGA' A
#
# COMPACT_ATOMS: atom_id res chain seq x y z
N ASN A 1 -1.50 5.14 11.13
CA ASN A 1 -1.29 4.69 12.53
C ASN A 1 -0.32 3.52 12.61
N ASP A 2 0.48 3.26 11.58
CA ASP A 2 1.55 2.28 11.65
C ASP A 2 2.65 2.76 12.61
N GLN A 3 2.98 1.94 13.60
CA GLN A 3 3.98 2.24 14.63
C GLN A 3 5.36 1.62 14.31
N LEU A 4 5.45 0.78 13.27
CA LEU A 4 6.66 0.06 12.87
C LEU A 4 7.32 0.67 11.63
N ARG A 5 6.53 1.31 10.76
CA ARG A 5 7.02 2.00 9.57
C ARG A 5 6.42 3.40 9.47
N SER A 6 7.22 4.34 8.99
CA SER A 6 6.77 5.71 8.80
C SER A 6 6.22 5.92 7.39
N LEU A 7 5.29 6.87 7.24
CA LEU A 7 4.78 7.28 5.93
C LEU A 7 5.87 7.92 5.06
N ASP A 8 6.84 8.61 5.68
CA ASP A 8 7.92 9.27 4.93
C ASP A 8 8.90 8.27 4.33
N GLU A 9 9.20 7.18 5.03
CA GLU A 9 9.97 6.05 4.49
C GLU A 9 9.26 5.43 3.27
N ALA A 10 7.94 5.22 3.35
CA ALA A 10 7.17 4.69 2.22
C ALA A 10 7.16 5.64 1.00
N ARG A 11 7.11 6.96 1.23
CA ARG A 11 7.25 7.98 0.17
C ARG A 11 8.64 7.99 -0.45
N GLU A 12 9.68 7.78 0.35
CA GLU A 12 11.05 7.67 -0.16
C GLU A 12 11.19 6.47 -1.10
N LEU A 13 10.69 5.29 -0.70
CA LEU A 13 10.68 4.09 -1.54
C LEU A 13 9.92 4.31 -2.86
N GLN A 14 8.73 4.90 -2.80
CA GLN A 14 7.94 5.20 -4.00
C GLN A 14 8.69 6.12 -4.97
N ARG A 15 9.38 7.15 -4.46
CA ARG A 15 10.19 8.05 -5.30
C ARG A 15 11.42 7.37 -5.90
N GLY A 16 12.01 6.40 -5.20
CA GLY A 16 13.21 5.70 -5.63
C GLY A 16 12.97 4.51 -6.56
N ILE A 17 11.76 3.94 -6.58
CA ILE A 17 11.46 2.73 -7.36
C ILE A 17 10.57 3.09 -8.55
N HIS A 18 11.11 2.99 -9.77
CA HIS A 18 10.34 3.25 -10.99
C HIS A 18 9.15 2.29 -11.11
N GLY A 19 7.96 2.84 -11.35
CA GLY A 19 6.72 2.07 -11.46
C GLY A 19 6.06 1.72 -10.11
N ALA A 20 6.64 2.10 -8.97
CA ALA A 20 6.01 1.87 -7.67
C ALA A 20 4.74 2.71 -7.48
N THR A 21 3.74 2.12 -6.83
CA THR A 21 2.50 2.80 -6.42
C THR A 21 2.46 2.87 -4.90
N LEU A 22 2.17 4.05 -4.34
CA LEU A 22 1.89 4.23 -2.92
C LEU A 22 0.39 4.46 -2.71
N ALA A 23 -0.25 3.61 -1.92
CA ALA A 23 -1.63 3.77 -1.48
C ALA A 23 -1.66 3.88 0.05
N VAL A 24 -2.39 4.86 0.58
CA VAL A 24 -2.57 5.07 2.03
C VAL A 24 -3.97 4.64 2.42
N ILE A 25 -4.06 3.71 3.38
CA ILE A 25 -5.32 3.30 4.00
C ILE A 25 -5.39 4.00 5.35
N GLU A 26 -6.26 5.02 5.43
CA GLU A 26 -6.49 5.77 6.68
C GLU A 26 -7.06 4.86 7.77
N ASP A 27 -6.94 5.25 9.04
CA ASP A 27 -7.50 4.50 10.17
C ASP A 27 -7.13 2.99 10.21
N SER A 28 -5.92 2.65 9.75
CA SER A 28 -5.32 1.33 9.93
C SER A 28 -3.96 1.47 10.62
N GLY A 29 -3.64 0.47 11.44
CA GLY A 29 -2.32 0.24 12.01
C GLY A 29 -1.44 -0.57 11.06
N HIS A 30 -0.43 -1.23 11.63
CA HIS A 30 0.55 -2.00 10.85
C HIS A 30 -0.05 -3.28 10.24
N MET A 31 -1.00 -3.90 10.95
CA MET A 31 -1.54 -5.21 10.57
C MET A 31 -2.77 -5.06 9.67
N ILE A 32 -2.63 -4.27 8.60
CA ILE A 32 -3.69 -3.95 7.62
C ILE A 32 -4.47 -5.19 7.14
N PRO A 33 -3.86 -6.37 6.86
CA PRO A 33 -4.62 -7.55 6.45
C PRO A 33 -5.67 -8.02 7.46
N ILE A 34 -5.46 -7.74 8.76
CA ILE A 34 -6.37 -8.11 9.84
C ILE A 34 -7.32 -6.94 10.16
N GLU A 35 -6.80 -5.72 10.18
CA GLU A 35 -7.53 -4.51 10.61
C GLU A 35 -8.49 -3.98 9.54
N ALA A 36 -8.11 -4.07 8.26
CA ALA A 36 -8.84 -3.49 7.15
C ALA A 36 -8.78 -4.38 5.89
N PRO A 37 -9.18 -5.67 5.98
CA PRO A 37 -9.00 -6.64 4.89
C PRO A 37 -9.65 -6.19 3.58
N GLN A 38 -10.88 -5.69 3.61
CA GLN A 38 -11.57 -5.27 2.40
C GLN A 38 -10.86 -4.08 1.72
N ARG A 39 -10.48 -3.06 2.49
CA ARG A 39 -9.78 -1.87 1.96
C ARG A 39 -8.41 -2.22 1.39
N LEU A 40 -7.73 -3.22 1.96
CA LEU A 40 -6.50 -3.75 1.40
C LEU A 40 -6.74 -4.40 0.04
N LEU A 41 -7.77 -5.24 -0.09
CA LEU A 41 -8.11 -5.91 -1.34
C LEU A 41 -8.53 -4.89 -2.41
N ASP A 42 -9.29 -3.86 -2.03
CA ASP A 42 -9.70 -2.76 -2.93
C ASP A 42 -8.49 -1.99 -3.51
N ALA A 43 -7.36 -1.97 -2.80
CA ALA A 43 -6.12 -1.38 -3.29
C ALA A 43 -5.29 -2.36 -4.15
N ILE A 44 -5.13 -3.61 -3.69
CA ILE A 44 -4.23 -4.59 -4.31
C ILE A 44 -4.82 -5.17 -5.61
N VAL A 45 -6.10 -5.54 -5.63
CA VAL A 45 -6.70 -6.24 -6.79
C VAL A 45 -6.68 -5.37 -8.06
N PRO A 46 -7.09 -4.10 -8.03
CA PRO A 46 -6.98 -3.24 -9.21
C PRO A 46 -5.52 -2.96 -9.60
N TRP A 47 -4.61 -2.93 -8.62
CA TRP A 47 -3.18 -2.77 -8.91
C TRP A 47 -2.64 -3.99 -9.66
N LEU A 48 -2.96 -5.21 -9.22
CA LEU A 48 -2.58 -6.45 -9.92
C LEU A 48 -3.14 -6.48 -11.34
N ALA A 49 -4.42 -6.15 -11.53
CA ALA A 49 -5.05 -6.14 -12.86
C ALA A 49 -4.39 -5.17 -13.85
N ARG A 50 -3.75 -4.08 -13.39
CA ARG A 50 -2.96 -3.18 -14.26
C ARG A 50 -1.62 -3.75 -14.70
N HIS A 51 -1.12 -4.76 -13.99
CA HIS A 51 0.18 -5.40 -14.26
C HIS A 51 0.04 -6.81 -14.84
N ASP A 52 -1.18 -7.36 -14.86
CA ASP A 52 -1.52 -8.63 -15.47
C ASP A 52 -1.55 -8.47 -17.00
N GLY A 53 -0.37 -8.43 -17.61
CA GLY A 53 -0.17 -8.17 -19.04
C GLY A 53 1.09 -7.39 -19.44
N ALA A 54 2.01 -7.12 -18.50
CA ALA A 54 3.37 -6.64 -18.81
C ALA A 54 4.30 -7.80 -19.22
#